data_AF-A0A498NVG6-F1
#
_entry.id   AF-A0A498NVG6-F1
#
_cell.length_a   1.000
_cell.length_b   1.000
_cell.length_c   1.000
_cell.angle_alpha   90.00
_cell.angle_beta   90.00
_cell.angle_gamma   90.00
#
_symmetry.space_group_name_H-M   'P 1'
#
loop_
_entity.id
_entity.type
_entity.pdbx_description
1 polymer ?
#
loop_
_entity_poly.entity_id
_entity_poly.type
_entity_poly.pdbx_seq_one_letter_code
_entity_poly.pdbx_strand_id
1 'polypeptide(L)'
;MDSLRTPRDERRRAQHNEVERRRRDKINNWIVTLSKIIPDCSLDGTKTGASKGGILSKACDYIGELKQHNQRLQESLRAVERLQMDNEQLRRQLKELKSENALLRAQLEHHGIDKIADALAQ
;
A
#
# COMPACT_ATOMS: atom_id res chain seq x y z
N MET A 1 -48.35 -22.17 37.25
CA MET A 1 -48.64 -23.02 36.07
C MET A 1 -47.34 -23.21 35.31
N ASP A 2 -46.45 -24.04 35.84
CA ASP A 2 -45.22 -24.44 35.15
C ASP A 2 -45.61 -25.48 34.09
N SER A 3 -45.48 -25.15 32.82
CA SER A 3 -45.71 -26.12 31.74
C SER A 3 -44.72 -27.26 31.89
N LEU A 4 -45.22 -28.47 32.13
CA LEU A 4 -44.45 -29.72 32.08
C LEU A 4 -43.82 -29.87 30.69
N ARG A 5 -42.59 -29.37 30.55
CA ARG A 5 -41.80 -29.49 29.33
C ARG A 5 -41.43 -30.96 29.13
N THR A 6 -41.80 -31.52 27.98
CA THR A 6 -41.53 -32.92 27.69
C THR A 6 -40.02 -33.17 27.53
N PRO A 7 -39.48 -34.36 27.89
CA PRO A 7 -38.06 -34.70 27.71
C PRO A 7 -37.57 -34.54 26.26
N ARG A 8 -38.48 -34.67 25.29
CA ARG A 8 -38.24 -34.43 23.85
C ARG A 8 -37.93 -32.96 23.55
N ASP A 9 -38.56 -32.03 24.26
CA ASP A 9 -38.33 -30.59 24.12
C ASP A 9 -37.03 -30.16 24.80
N GLU A 10 -36.61 -30.89 25.83
CA GLU A 10 -35.30 -30.70 26.47
C GLU A 10 -34.15 -31.11 25.54
N ARG A 11 -34.27 -32.26 24.87
CA ARG A 11 -33.28 -32.72 23.89
C ARG A 11 -33.15 -31.79 22.69
N ARG A 12 -34.28 -31.27 22.19
CA ARG A 12 -34.28 -30.25 21.11
C ARG A 12 -33.63 -28.95 21.56
N ARG A 13 -33.93 -28.46 22.77
CA ARG A 13 -33.28 -27.27 23.35
C ARG A 13 -31.78 -27.47 23.53
N ALA A 14 -31.35 -28.64 24.01
CA ALA A 14 -29.93 -28.95 24.18
C ALA A 14 -29.17 -28.94 22.85
N GLN A 15 -29.74 -29.55 21.80
CA GLN A 15 -29.14 -29.56 20.46
C GLN A 15 -29.06 -28.15 19.85
N HIS A 16 -30.13 -27.35 20.00
CA HIS A 16 -30.13 -25.96 19.56
C HIS A 16 -29.05 -25.12 20.29
N ASN A 17 -28.94 -25.28 21.62
CA ASN A 17 -27.93 -24.59 22.43
C ASN A 17 -26.50 -25.00 22.04
N GLU A 18 -26.28 -26.26 21.69
CA GLU A 18 -25.00 -26.76 21.20
C GLU A 18 -24.62 -26.11 19.85
N VAL A 19 -25.55 -26.08 18.90
CA VAL A 19 -25.35 -25.46 17.59
C VAL A 19 -25.02 -23.97 17.74
N GLU A 20 -25.76 -23.27 18.59
CA GLU A 20 -25.55 -21.84 18.83
C GLU A 20 -24.19 -21.57 19.50
N ARG A 21 -23.76 -22.43 20.43
CA ARG A 21 -22.44 -22.31 21.05
C ARG A 21 -21.33 -22.41 19.99
N ARG A 22 -21.38 -23.42 19.11
CA ARG A 22 -20.40 -23.60 18.03
C ARG A 22 -20.37 -22.41 17.07
N ARG A 23 -21.53 -21.81 16.76
CA ARG A 23 -21.61 -20.59 15.94
C ARG A 23 -20.87 -19.43 16.62
N ARG A 24 -21.10 -19.22 17.92
CA ARG A 24 -20.41 -18.17 18.69
C ARG A 24 -18.90 -18.41 18.78
N ASP A 25 -18.46 -19.65 18.95
CA ASP A 25 -17.03 -19.97 19.01
C ASP A 25 -16.33 -19.68 17.68
N LYS A 26 -16.97 -19.99 16.54
CA LYS A 26 -16.45 -19.60 15.22
C LYS A 26 -16.31 -18.09 15.06
N ILE A 27 -17.33 -17.32 15.46
CA ILE A 27 -17.30 -15.85 15.40
C ILE A 27 -16.16 -15.32 16.27
N ASN A 28 -16.00 -15.85 17.49
CA ASN A 28 -14.93 -15.43 18.39
C ASN A 28 -13.55 -15.74 17.82
N ASN A 29 -13.37 -16.91 17.21
CA ASN A 29 -12.12 -17.28 16.55
C ASN A 29 -11.78 -16.33 15.40
N TRP A 30 -12.77 -15.94 14.58
CA TRP A 30 -12.55 -14.96 13.52
C TRP A 30 -12.18 -13.58 14.06
N ILE A 31 -12.80 -13.12 15.14
CA ILE A 31 -12.45 -11.85 15.79
C ILE A 31 -11.01 -11.90 16.33
N VAL A 32 -10.59 -13.02 16.93
CA VAL A 32 -9.22 -13.19 17.44
C VAL A 32 -8.20 -13.29 16.30
N THR A 33 -8.54 -13.94 15.18
CA THR A 33 -7.65 -13.95 14.02
C THR A 33 -7.51 -12.56 13.42
N LEU A 34 -8.62 -11.82 13.34
CA LEU A 34 -8.63 -10.44 12.86
C LEU A 34 -7.73 -9.53 13.70
N SER A 35 -7.76 -9.66 15.03
CA SER A 35 -6.90 -8.87 15.93
C SER A 35 -5.40 -9.14 15.78
N LYS A 36 -4.99 -10.25 15.18
CA LYS A 36 -3.57 -10.56 14.93
C LYS A 36 -3.04 -9.90 13.66
N ILE A 37 -3.92 -9.54 12.73
CA ILE A 37 -3.55 -8.99 11.42
C ILE A 37 -3.56 -7.45 11.47
N ILE A 38 -4.40 -6.87 12.32
CA ILE A 38 -4.52 -5.42 12.46
C ILE A 38 -3.38 -4.88 13.35
N PRO A 39 -2.60 -3.90 12.86
CA PRO A 39 -1.60 -3.21 13.68
C PRO A 39 -2.21 -2.64 14.97
N ASP A 40 -1.44 -2.63 16.06
CA ASP A 40 -1.82 -1.99 17.33
C ASP A 40 -3.08 -2.55 18.03
N CYS A 41 -3.60 -3.68 17.56
CA CYS A 41 -4.78 -4.32 18.15
C CYS A 41 -4.45 -5.15 19.40
N SER A 42 -3.23 -5.69 19.50
CA SER A 42 -2.75 -6.48 20.65
C SER A 42 -1.85 -5.70 21.64
N LEU A 43 -1.37 -4.52 21.25
CA LEU A 43 -0.32 -3.78 21.98
C LEU A 43 -0.89 -2.82 23.03
N ASP A 44 -2.17 -2.49 22.92
CA ASP A 44 -2.85 -1.65 23.88
C ASP A 44 -3.33 -2.54 25.03
N GLY A 45 -2.50 -2.68 26.08
CA GLY A 45 -2.81 -3.41 27.32
C GLY A 45 -4.02 -2.86 28.09
N THR A 46 -4.74 -1.90 27.52
CA THR A 46 -6.04 -1.42 27.97
C THR A 46 -7.12 -2.46 27.65
N LYS A 47 -7.97 -2.79 28.64
CA LYS A 47 -9.04 -3.79 28.53
C LYS A 47 -10.02 -3.55 27.35
N THR A 48 -10.01 -2.34 26.79
CA THR A 48 -10.81 -1.90 25.65
C THR A 48 -10.20 -2.27 24.29
N GLY A 49 -8.87 -2.29 24.14
CA GLY A 49 -8.20 -2.61 22.87
C GLY A 49 -8.34 -4.08 22.46
N ALA A 50 -8.30 -4.99 23.43
CA ALA A 50 -8.52 -6.42 23.24
C ALA A 50 -10.01 -6.84 23.23
N SER A 51 -10.93 -5.88 23.38
CA SER A 51 -12.37 -6.18 23.37
C SER A 51 -12.86 -6.46 21.95
N LYS A 52 -13.87 -7.32 21.78
CA LYS A 52 -14.45 -7.63 20.46
C LYS A 52 -14.89 -6.37 19.71
N GLY A 53 -15.45 -5.38 20.43
CA GLY A 53 -15.83 -4.10 19.86
C GLY A 53 -14.63 -3.24 19.44
N GLY A 54 -13.59 -3.18 20.28
CA GLY A 54 -12.34 -2.47 19.96
C GLY A 54 -11.61 -3.07 18.76
N ILE A 55 -11.54 -4.39 18.68
CA ILE A 55 -10.96 -5.11 17.53
C ILE A 55 -11.72 -4.76 16.25
N LEU A 56 -13.05 -4.81 16.27
CA LEU A 56 -13.87 -4.49 15.10
C LEU A 56 -13.76 -3.02 14.69
N SER A 57 -13.70 -2.09 15.65
CA SER A 57 -13.49 -0.66 15.35
C SER A 57 -12.14 -0.44 14.67
N LYS A 58 -11.04 -0.93 15.27
CA LYS A 58 -9.70 -0.81 14.69
C LYS A 58 -9.60 -1.50 13.32
N ALA A 59 -10.33 -2.60 13.11
CA ALA A 59 -10.40 -3.26 11.80
C ALA A 59 -10.98 -2.34 10.73
N CYS A 60 -12.09 -1.67 11.04
CA CYS A 60 -12.74 -0.75 10.13
C CYS A 60 -11.83 0.43 9.79
N ASP A 61 -11.19 1.02 10.80
CA ASP A 61 -10.26 2.15 10.63
C ASP A 61 -9.07 1.74 9.76
N TYR A 62 -8.44 0.60 10.07
CA TYR A 62 -7.29 0.08 9.33
C TYR A 62 -7.63 -0.25 7.86
N ILE A 63 -8.82 -0.79 7.58
CA ILE A 63 -9.26 -1.01 6.20
C ILE A 63 -9.41 0.33 5.45
N GLY A 64 -9.94 1.36 6.11
CA GLY A 64 -10.03 2.72 5.56
C GLY A 64 -8.66 3.28 5.23
N GLU A 65 -7.72 3.21 6.18
CA GLU A 65 -6.34 3.65 6.00
C GLU A 65 -5.63 2.89 4.88
N LEU A 66 -5.79 1.57 4.81
CA LEU A 66 -5.17 0.72 3.80
C LEU A 66 -5.67 1.08 2.39
N LYS A 67 -6.96 1.38 2.24
CA LYS A 67 -7.51 1.88 0.97
C LYS A 67 -6.89 3.22 0.57
N GLN A 68 -6.80 4.16 1.51
CA GLN A 68 -6.18 5.47 1.25
C GLN A 68 -4.68 5.35 0.96
N HIS A 69 -3.97 4.47 1.64
CA HIS A 69 -2.56 4.21 1.40
C HIS A 69 -2.33 3.61 0.01
N ASN A 70 -3.14 2.62 -0.39
CA ASN A 70 -3.08 2.05 -1.73
C ASN A 70 -3.35 3.10 -2.82
N GLN A 71 -4.33 3.99 -2.61
CA GLN A 71 -4.59 5.09 -3.54
C GLN A 71 -3.37 6.02 -3.69
N ARG A 72 -2.77 6.45 -2.57
CA ARG A 72 -1.56 7.28 -2.58
C ARG A 72 -0.38 6.58 -3.26
N LEU A 73 -0.23 5.27 -3.04
CA LEU A 73 0.82 4.48 -3.67
C LEU A 73 0.63 4.42 -5.19
N GLN A 74 -0.61 4.26 -5.67
CA GLN A 74 -0.92 4.31 -7.10
C GLN A 74 -0.62 5.68 -7.71
N GLU A 75 -0.91 6.77 -7.00
CA GLU A 75 -0.57 8.12 -7.46
C GLU A 75 0.94 8.34 -7.52
N SER A 76 1.67 7.85 -6.52
CA SER A 76 3.14 7.89 -6.48
C SER A 76 3.76 7.08 -7.63
N LEU A 77 3.25 5.88 -7.91
CA LEU A 77 3.69 5.05 -9.03
C LEU A 77 3.54 5.80 -10.36
N ARG A 78 2.36 6.39 -10.61
CA ARG A 78 2.11 7.20 -11.82
C ARG A 78 3.05 8.40 -11.92
N ALA A 79 3.42 9.02 -10.79
CA ALA A 79 4.37 10.12 -10.77
C ALA A 79 5.78 9.65 -11.14
N VAL A 80 6.21 8.49 -10.63
CA VAL A 80 7.49 7.87 -10.98
C VAL A 80 7.55 7.53 -12.47
N GLU A 81 6.49 6.94 -13.03
CA GLU A 81 6.40 6.63 -14.47
C GLU A 81 6.57 7.89 -15.34
N ARG A 82 5.91 8.99 -14.98
CA ARG A 82 6.09 10.27 -15.69
C ARG A 82 7.52 10.78 -15.61
N LEU A 83 8.12 10.77 -14.42
CA LEU A 83 9.51 11.19 -14.22
C LEU A 83 10.49 10.32 -15.02
N GLN A 84 10.21 9.02 -15.15
CA GLN A 84 11.03 8.12 -15.98
C GLN A 84 10.94 8.51 -17.45
N MET A 85 9.74 8.77 -17.98
CA MET A 85 9.56 9.23 -19.36
C MET A 85 10.30 10.56 -19.62
N ASP A 86 10.18 11.52 -18.70
CA ASP A 86 10.88 12.81 -18.81
C ASP A 86 12.41 12.61 -18.78
N ASN A 87 12.91 11.72 -17.92
CA ASN A 87 14.35 11.42 -17.85
C ASN A 87 14.86 10.80 -19.15
N GLU A 88 14.10 9.88 -19.74
CA GLU A 88 14.44 9.29 -21.04
C GLU A 88 14.44 10.32 -22.16
N GLN A 89 13.48 11.25 -22.17
CA GLN A 89 13.45 12.35 -23.12
C GLN A 89 14.68 13.27 -22.97
N LEU A 90 15.01 13.68 -21.75
CA LEU A 90 16.19 14.51 -21.48
C LEU A 90 17.49 13.81 -21.89
N ARG A 91 17.60 12.49 -21.64
CA ARG A 91 18.76 11.70 -22.09
C ARG A 91 18.91 11.66 -23.60
N ARG A 92 17.80 11.55 -24.34
CA ARG A 92 17.80 11.63 -25.82
C ARG A 92 18.25 13.00 -26.31
N GLN A 93 17.68 14.07 -25.77
CA GLN A 93 18.08 15.44 -26.12
C GLN A 93 19.56 15.72 -25.82
N LEU A 94 20.07 15.26 -24.67
CA LEU A 94 21.50 15.36 -24.35
C LEU A 94 22.39 14.62 -25.35
N LYS A 95 21.94 13.46 -25.87
CA LYS A 95 22.68 12.71 -26.88
C LYS A 95 22.71 13.45 -28.22
N GLU A 96 21.57 14.00 -28.64
CA GLU A 96 21.44 14.79 -29.88
C GLU A 96 22.33 16.04 -29.82
N LEU A 97 22.21 16.85 -28.78
CA LEU A 97 23.01 18.06 -28.59
C LEU A 97 24.52 17.75 -28.53
N LYS A 98 24.93 16.65 -27.90
CA LYS A 98 26.34 16.22 -27.91
C LYS A 98 26.82 15.85 -29.31
N SER A 99 25.98 15.19 -30.11
CA SER A 99 26.31 14.83 -31.50
C SER A 99 26.41 16.08 -32.38
N GLU A 100 25.47 17.01 -32.26
CA GLU A 100 25.50 18.29 -32.98
C GLU A 100 26.73 19.11 -32.59
N ASN A 101 27.05 19.18 -31.30
CA ASN A 101 28.24 19.91 -30.83
C ASN A 101 29.53 19.30 -31.38
N ALA A 102 29.61 17.97 -31.43
CA ALA A 102 30.76 17.28 -32.02
C ALA A 102 30.89 17.56 -33.52
N LEU A 103 29.77 17.57 -34.25
CA LEU A 103 29.76 17.89 -35.68
C LEU A 103 30.20 19.34 -35.94
N LEU A 104 29.68 20.29 -35.16
CA LEU A 104 30.05 21.70 -35.26
C LEU A 104 31.53 21.92 -34.94
N ARG A 105 32.06 21.25 -33.91
CA ARG A 105 33.51 21.28 -33.59
C ARG A 105 34.36 20.75 -34.74
N ALA A 106 33.99 19.60 -35.31
CA ALA A 106 34.70 19.03 -36.46
C ALA A 106 34.64 19.95 -37.70
N GLN A 107 33.51 20.65 -37.90
CA GLN A 107 33.40 21.65 -38.96
C GLN A 107 34.32 22.85 -38.71
N LEU A 108 34.38 23.37 -37.48
CA LEU A 108 35.28 24.48 -37.13
C LEU A 108 36.77 24.11 -37.30
N GLU A 109 37.15 22.89 -36.89
CA GLU A 109 38.48 22.31 -37.12
C GLU A 109 38.79 22.25 -38.62
N HIS A 110 37.88 21.71 -39.44
CA HIS A 110 38.07 21.58 -40.90
C HIS A 110 38.17 22.94 -41.61
N HIS A 111 37.47 23.96 -41.12
CA HIS A 111 37.55 25.32 -41.67
C HIS A 111 38.74 26.12 -41.11
N GLY A 112 39.61 25.50 -40.29
CA GLY A 112 40.86 26.11 -39.80
C GLY A 112 40.65 27.23 -38.79
N ILE A 113 39.47 27.31 -38.15
CA ILE A 113 39.09 28.41 -37.25
C ILE A 113 39.69 28.23 -35.84
N ASP A 114 40.35 27.10 -35.54
CA ASP A 114 40.99 26.85 -34.24
C ASP A 114 42.20 27.73 -33.93
N LYS A 115 42.75 28.48 -34.89
CA LYS A 115 43.92 29.34 -34.62
C LYS A 115 43.64 30.69 -33.97
N ILE A 116 42.38 31.03 -33.64
CA ILE A 116 42.06 32.29 -32.96
C ILE A 116 41.99 32.12 -31.44
N ALA A 117 41.65 30.93 -30.93
CA ALA A 117 41.62 30.68 -29.48
C ALA A 117 43.03 30.61 -28.87
N ASP A 118 44.00 30.00 -29.56
CA ASP A 118 45.41 29.96 -29.12
C ASP A 118 46.14 31.31 -29.29
N ALA A 119 45.62 32.22 -30.12
CA ALA A 119 46.19 33.57 -30.31
C ALA A 119 45.70 34.60 -29.28
N LEU A 120 44.63 34.31 -28.54
CA LEU A 120 44.05 35.19 -27.52
C LEU A 120 44.43 34.77 -26.09
N ALA A 121 45.19 33.69 -25.93
CA ALA A 121 45.72 33.20 -24.65
C ALA A 121 47.24 33.47 -24.46
N GLN A 122 47.86 34.26 -25.35
CA GLN A 122 49.24 34.76 -25.22
C GLN A 122 49.29 36.15 -24.58
#